data_AF-A0A397STL3-F1
#
_entry.id   AF-A0A397STL3-F1
#
_cell.length_a   1.000
_cell.length_b   1.000
_cell.length_c   1.000
_cell.angle_alpha   90.00
_cell.angle_beta   90.00
_cell.angle_gamma   90.00
#
_symmetry.space_group_name_H-M   'P 1'
#
loop_
_entity.id
_entity.type
_entity.pdbx_description
1 polymer ?
#
loop_
_entity_poly.entity_id
_entity_poly.type
_entity_poly.pdbx_seq_one_letter_code
_entity_poly.pdbx_strand_id
1 'polypeptide(L)'
;MNSWKSNHTQIMVATSAFGMGINSSNIHVVIHTEAPMSIKAGRAGCDENTATHVIFFSKKDIHTNYSLIAKYQETESITANEQNLTKKFK
;
A
#
# COMPACT_ATOMS: atom_id res chain seq x y z
N MET A 1 -1.01 13.75 -12.33
CA MET A 1 -2.03 12.67 -12.35
C MET A 1 -2.72 12.58 -13.71
N ASN A 2 -3.32 13.67 -14.21
CA ASN A 2 -4.10 13.65 -15.46
C ASN A 2 -3.31 13.16 -16.68
N SER A 3 -2.07 13.62 -16.86
CA SER A 3 -1.21 13.17 -17.98
C SER A 3 -0.91 11.68 -17.97
N TRP A 4 -0.86 11.05 -16.79
CA TRP A 4 -0.69 9.60 -16.68
C TRP A 4 -2.00 8.87 -16.98
N LYS A 5 -3.14 9.35 -16.45
CA LYS A 5 -4.46 8.79 -16.76
C LYS A 5 -4.83 8.91 -18.25
N SER A 6 -4.34 9.93 -18.94
CA SER A 6 -4.55 10.13 -20.38
C SER A 6 -3.47 9.48 -21.26
N ASN A 7 -2.66 8.57 -20.71
CA ASN A 7 -1.57 7.85 -21.40
C ASN A 7 -0.46 8.74 -22.00
N HIS A 8 -0.39 10.03 -21.63
CA HIS A 8 0.70 10.92 -22.06
C HIS A 8 1.97 10.73 -21.23
N THR A 9 1.84 10.16 -20.04
CA THR A 9 2.95 9.75 -19.17
C THR A 9 2.80 8.26 -18.89
N GLN A 10 3.82 7.46 -19.19
CA GLN A 10 3.75 5.99 -19.04
C GLN A 10 4.03 5.52 -17.60
N ILE A 11 4.94 6.19 -16.90
CA ILE A 11 5.43 5.76 -15.58
C ILE A 11 4.95 6.74 -14.51
N MET A 12 4.37 6.20 -13.44
CA MET A 12 4.07 6.94 -12.22
C MET A 12 4.84 6.33 -11.05
N VAL A 13 5.50 7.17 -10.27
CA VAL A 13 6.15 6.78 -9.02
C VAL A 13 5.25 7.23 -7.87
N ALA A 14 4.96 6.32 -6.95
CA ALA A 14 4.07 6.57 -5.82
C ALA A 14 4.55 5.85 -4.56
N THR A 15 4.20 6.37 -3.39
CA THR A 15 4.45 5.72 -2.10
C THR A 15 3.34 4.71 -1.78
N SER A 16 3.61 3.76 -0.89
CA SER A 16 2.64 2.70 -0.50
C SER A 16 1.26 3.23 -0.07
N ALA A 17 1.22 4.43 0.54
CA ALA A 17 -0.01 5.11 0.96
C ALA A 17 -0.88 5.61 -0.22
N PHE A 18 -0.34 5.64 -1.44
CA PHE A 18 -1.07 6.12 -2.62
C PHE A 18 -2.05 5.07 -3.19
N GLY A 19 -2.08 3.86 -2.60
CA GLY A 19 -2.93 2.77 -3.03
C GLY A 19 -4.38 3.19 -3.29
N MET A 20 -5.03 4.01 -2.48
CA MET A 20 -6.48 4.20 -2.62
C MET A 20 -6.95 5.04 -3.84
N GLY A 21 -6.07 5.74 -4.56
CA GLY A 21 -6.47 6.75 -5.58
C GLY A 21 -6.28 6.38 -7.06
N ILE A 22 -5.55 5.31 -7.37
CA ILE A 22 -5.31 4.86 -8.74
C ILE A 22 -6.13 3.60 -9.02
N ASN A 23 -7.21 3.78 -9.77
CA ASN A 23 -8.00 2.71 -10.38
C ASN A 23 -8.01 2.96 -11.90
N SER A 24 -7.01 2.42 -12.61
CA SER A 24 -6.96 2.42 -14.07
C SER A 24 -6.94 0.97 -14.51
N SER A 25 -7.78 0.61 -15.48
CA SER A 25 -7.82 -0.76 -16.02
C SER A 25 -6.57 -1.10 -16.82
N ASN A 26 -5.88 -0.09 -17.38
CA ASN A 26 -4.66 -0.21 -18.17
C ASN A 26 -3.42 -0.05 -17.27
N ILE A 27 -3.17 -1.05 -16.41
CA ILE A 27 -1.94 -1.16 -15.63
C ILE A 27 -1.36 -2.55 -15.89
N HIS A 28 -0.27 -2.60 -16.65
CA HIS A 28 0.36 -3.86 -17.05
C HIS A 28 1.56 -4.24 -16.18
N VAL A 29 2.17 -3.28 -15.46
CA VAL A 29 3.34 -3.55 -14.62
C VAL A 29 3.23 -2.77 -13.31
N VAL A 30 3.45 -3.46 -12.20
CA VAL A 30 3.61 -2.86 -10.88
C VAL A 30 4.94 -3.30 -10.31
N ILE A 31 5.75 -2.32 -9.90
CA ILE A 31 7.09 -2.54 -9.34
C ILE A 31 7.10 -2.03 -7.90
N HIS A 32 7.37 -2.92 -6.95
CA HIS A 32 7.66 -2.56 -5.58
C HIS A 32 9.18 -2.48 -5.39
N THR A 33 9.67 -1.32 -4.95
CA THR A 33 11.10 -1.12 -4.63
C THR A 33 11.45 -1.61 -3.23
N GLU A 34 10.44 -1.88 -2.39
CA GLU A 34 10.55 -2.39 -1.03
C GLU A 34 9.51 -3.50 -0.85
N ALA A 35 9.84 -4.53 -0.07
CA ALA A 35 8.92 -5.63 0.17
C ALA A 35 7.63 -5.15 0.89
N PRO A 36 6.44 -5.31 0.28
CA PRO A 36 5.21 -4.88 0.92
C PRO A 36 4.84 -5.78 2.10
N MET A 37 4.13 -5.22 3.09
CA MET A 37 3.61 -5.97 4.25
C MET A 37 2.60 -7.06 3.88
N SER A 38 1.98 -6.96 2.70
CA SER A 38 1.08 -7.98 2.16
C SER A 38 1.20 -8.04 0.64
N ILE A 39 1.10 -9.23 0.07
CA ILE A 39 1.11 -9.45 -1.38
C ILE A 39 -0.32 -9.18 -1.89
N LYS A 40 -0.67 -7.90 -2.08
CA LYS A 40 -1.94 -7.54 -2.75
C LYS A 40 -1.67 -7.27 -4.23
N ALA A 41 -1.99 -8.24 -5.08
CA ALA A 41 -1.82 -8.18 -6.53
C ALA A 41 -2.95 -7.40 -7.27
N GLY A 42 -3.98 -6.93 -6.56
CA GLY A 42 -5.27 -6.56 -7.15
C GLY A 42 -5.37 -5.19 -7.84
N ARG A 43 -4.31 -4.67 -8.47
CA ARG A 43 -4.36 -3.36 -9.16
C ARG A 43 -3.87 -3.36 -10.60
N ALA A 44 -3.38 -4.49 -11.08
CA ALA A 44 -2.88 -4.64 -12.45
C ALA A 44 -3.74 -5.66 -13.19
N GLY A 45 -3.91 -5.48 -14.51
CA GLY A 45 -4.63 -6.44 -15.36
C GLY A 45 -6.16 -6.45 -15.18
N CYS A 46 -6.77 -5.30 -14.88
CA CYS A 46 -8.23 -5.20 -14.81
C CYS A 46 -8.90 -5.24 -16.20
N ASP A 47 -8.10 -5.20 -17.27
CA ASP A 47 -8.48 -5.18 -18.68
C ASP A 47 -8.24 -6.54 -19.39
N GLU A 48 -8.13 -7.63 -18.62
CA GLU A 48 -7.87 -9.01 -19.10
C GLU A 48 -6.50 -9.21 -19.78
N ASN A 49 -5.70 -8.17 -19.90
CA ASN A 49 -4.34 -8.25 -20.41
C ASN A 49 -3.39 -8.78 -19.33
N THR A 50 -2.33 -9.45 -19.76
CA THR A 50 -1.31 -9.93 -18.85
C THR A 50 -0.69 -8.76 -18.08
N ALA A 51 -0.69 -8.89 -16.76
CA ALA A 51 -0.01 -7.96 -15.88
C ALA A 51 1.14 -8.64 -15.15
N THR A 52 2.24 -7.92 -14.99
CA THR A 52 3.45 -8.38 -14.28
C THR A 52 3.59 -7.65 -12.96
N HIS A 53 3.81 -8.40 -11.89
CA HIS A 53 4.09 -7.87 -10.56
C HIS A 53 5.55 -8.19 -10.20
N VAL A 54 6.34 -7.14 -9.97
CA VAL A 54 7.78 -7.27 -9.65
C VAL A 54 8.02 -6.69 -8.26
N ILE A 55 8.74 -7.43 -7.42
CA ILE A 55 9.13 -6.99 -6.08
C ILE A 55 10.64 -7.07 -5.97
N PHE A 56 11.28 -5.92 -5.74
CA PHE A 56 12.64 -5.88 -5.24
C PHE A 56 12.62 -6.07 -3.73
N PHE A 57 13.43 -7.01 -3.24
CA PHE A 57 13.44 -7.42 -1.85
C PHE A 57 14.85 -7.27 -1.26
N SER A 58 14.91 -6.73 -0.04
CA SER A 58 16.11 -6.73 0.79
C SER A 58 15.81 -7.26 2.21
N LYS A 59 16.81 -7.81 2.89
CA LYS A 59 16.67 -8.24 4.30
C LYS A 59 16.26 -7.09 5.23
N LYS A 60 16.60 -5.84 4.89
CA LYS A 60 16.23 -4.65 5.66
C LYS A 60 14.71 -4.46 5.67
N ASP A 61 14.03 -4.83 4.59
CA ASP A 61 12.59 -4.64 4.42
C ASP A 61 11.80 -5.44 5.47
N ILE A 62 12.31 -6.62 5.85
CA ILE A 62 11.74 -7.43 6.93
C ILE A 62 11.72 -6.63 8.24
N HIS A 63 12.85 -6.03 8.61
CA HIS A 63 12.97 -5.25 9.84
C HIS A 63 12.07 -4.01 9.83
N THR A 64 12.01 -3.31 8.69
CA THR A 64 11.10 -2.17 8.50
C THR A 64 9.64 -2.60 8.67
N ASN A 65 9.23 -3.70 8.04
CA ASN A 65 7.86 -4.20 8.14
C ASN A 65 7.49 -4.62 9.56
N TYR A 66 8.36 -5.34 10.28
CA TYR A 66 8.11 -5.67 11.69
C TYR A 66 7.98 -4.42 12.56
N SER A 67 8.85 -3.43 12.35
CA SER A 67 8.82 -2.18 13.10
C SER A 67 7.53 -1.39 12.84
N LEU A 68 7.03 -1.41 11.60
CA LEU A 68 5.74 -0.81 11.26
C LEU A 68 4.58 -1.55 11.94
N ILE A 69 4.53 -2.89 11.86
CA ILE A 69 3.48 -3.71 12.49
C ILE A 69 3.42 -3.45 13.99
N ALA A 70 4.57 -3.44 14.68
CA ALA A 70 4.64 -3.19 16.12
C ALA A 70 4.03 -1.83 16.49
N LYS A 71 4.38 -0.77 15.75
CA LYS A 71 3.82 0.58 15.95
C LYS A 71 2.31 0.64 15.73
N TYR A 72 1.80 -0.08 14.72
CA TYR A 72 0.35 -0.15 14.46
C TYR A 72 -0.40 -0.79 15.64
N GLN A 73 0.10 -1.91 16.17
CA GLN A 73 -0.53 -2.58 17.32
C GLN A 73 -0.53 -1.71 18.59
N GLU A 74 0.58 -1.00 18.84
CA GLU A 74 0.67 -0.04 19.95
C GLU A 74 -0.37 1.08 19.80
N THR A 75 -0.50 1.65 18.60
CA THR A 75 -1.48 2.71 18.32
C THR A 75 -2.92 2.24 18.53
N GLU A 76 -3.27 1.02 18.09
CA GLU A 76 -4.61 0.46 18.33
C GLU A 76 -4.89 0.23 19.81
N SER A 77 -3.90 -0.25 20.57
CA SER A 77 -4.05 -0.48 22.00
C SER A 77 -4.28 0.83 22.79
N ILE A 78 -3.58 1.91 22.42
CA ILE A 78 -3.77 3.24 22.99
C ILE A 78 -5.17 3.76 22.67
N THR A 79 -5.58 3.68 21.39
CA THR A 79 -6.89 4.15 20.93
C THR A 79 -8.03 3.39 21.63
N ALA A 80 -7.92 2.07 21.76
CA ALA A 80 -8.90 1.25 22.46
C ALA A 80 -9.00 1.62 23.95
N ASN A 81 -7.87 1.89 24.61
CA ASN A 81 -7.85 2.33 26.00
C ASN A 81 -8.48 3.72 26.19
N GLU A 82 -8.18 4.67 25.31
CA GLU A 82 -8.80 6.02 25.33
C GLU A 82 -10.32 5.96 25.14
N GLN A 83 -10.80 5.10 24.23
CA GLN A 83 -12.24 4.88 24.03
C GLN A 83 -12.93 4.25 25.24
N ASN A 84 -12.25 3.33 25.93
CA ASN A 84 -12.78 2.73 27.15
C ASN A 84 -12.79 3.72 28.32
N LEU A 85 -11.79 4.59 28.43
CA LEU A 85 -11.74 5.67 29.41
C LEU A 85 -12.87 6.67 29.18
N THR A 86 -13.05 7.16 27.95
CA THR A 86 -14.13 8.11 27.62
C THR A 86 -15.54 7.55 27.84
N LYS A 87 -15.76 6.24 27.64
CA LYS A 87 -17.04 5.58 27.98
C LYS A 87 -17.27 5.41 29.48
N LYS A 88 -16.21 5.38 30.30
CA LYS A 88 -16.31 5.21 31.76
C LYS A 88 -16.66 6.52 32.49
N PHE A 89 -16.40 7.67 31.87
CA PHE A 89 -16.69 9.00 32.41
C PHE A 89 -17.94 9.66 31.80
N LYS A 90 -18.76 8.88 31.07
CA LYS A 90 -20.09 9.24 30.57
C LYS A 90 -21.14 8.37 31.25
#